data_AF-A0A810MY68-F1
#
_entry.id   AF-A0A810MY68-F1
#
_cell.length_a   1.000
_cell.length_b   1.000
_cell.length_c   1.000
_cell.angle_alpha   90.00
_cell.angle_beta   90.00
_cell.angle_gamma   90.00
#
_symmetry.space_group_name_H-M   'P 1'
#
loop_
_entity.id
_entity.type
_entity.pdbx_description
1 polymer ?
#
loop_
_entity_poly.entity_id
_entity_poly.type
_entity_poly.pdbx_seq_one_letter_code
_entity_poly.pdbx_strand_id
1 'polypeptide(L)'
;MGTAVVGPARPPPAGPGRLRQTGPVTELIDRWSAAAAGAGATAAGATAAGLDLLERWGEPQRHYHTVDHLAAMLGVVDEQADHADRPDLVRLAVWFHDAVYDPRAPGDANERASAALATGTLTALGVPSAAIAEVARLVLLTAGHEADPDDRDGALLCDADLAVLARPAADYDRYATAVRREYAHVPDELFRAGRAAVLRRLLDLPGLYRLPVLARRWESAARVNLGRELAALEAAA
;
A
#
# COMPACT_ATOMS: atom_id res chain seq x y z
N MET A 1 48.06 -52.47 -23.09
CA MET A 1 46.73 -52.02 -23.56
C MET A 1 46.03 -51.33 -22.41
N GLY A 2 45.59 -50.08 -22.60
CA GLY A 2 44.58 -49.42 -21.77
C GLY A 2 45.05 -48.53 -20.60
N THR A 3 45.72 -47.41 -20.86
CA THR A 3 45.76 -46.28 -19.92
C THR A 3 44.44 -45.50 -20.02
N ALA A 4 43.57 -45.61 -19.02
CA ALA A 4 42.33 -44.83 -18.95
C ALA A 4 42.61 -43.45 -18.33
N VAL A 5 42.41 -42.40 -19.13
CA VAL A 5 42.49 -40.99 -18.71
C VAL A 5 41.18 -40.65 -17.99
N VAL A 6 41.24 -40.39 -16.69
CA VAL A 6 40.13 -39.88 -15.88
C VAL A 6 40.03 -38.37 -16.10
N GLY A 7 39.00 -37.93 -16.81
CA GLY A 7 38.66 -36.50 -16.96
C GLY A 7 38.06 -35.92 -15.68
N PRO A 8 38.16 -34.60 -15.45
CA PRO A 8 37.70 -33.97 -14.21
C PRO A 8 36.17 -34.06 -14.09
N ALA A 9 35.71 -34.38 -12.87
CA ALA A 9 34.31 -34.46 -12.51
C ALA A 9 33.60 -33.11 -12.71
N ARG A 10 32.41 -33.14 -13.31
CA ARG A 10 31.51 -31.99 -13.47
C ARG A 10 31.10 -31.48 -12.08
N PRO A 11 31.10 -30.15 -11.82
CA PRO A 11 30.56 -29.62 -10.58
C PRO A 11 29.04 -29.90 -10.51
N PRO A 12 28.48 -30.10 -9.31
CA PRO A 12 27.05 -30.30 -9.13
C PRO A 12 26.27 -29.03 -9.55
N PRO A 13 25.02 -29.17 -10.01
CA PRO A 13 24.17 -28.02 -10.31
C PRO A 13 23.95 -27.19 -9.04
N ALA A 14 24.03 -25.87 -9.18
CA ALA A 14 23.70 -24.92 -8.11
C ALA A 14 22.25 -25.16 -7.67
N GLY A 15 22.03 -25.37 -6.37
CA GLY A 15 20.70 -25.41 -5.77
C GLY A 15 19.96 -24.07 -5.94
N PRO A 16 18.64 -24.03 -5.71
CA PRO A 16 17.86 -22.81 -5.86
C PRO A 16 18.46 -21.72 -4.98
N GLY A 17 18.86 -20.63 -5.62
CA GLY A 17 19.51 -19.50 -4.96
C GLY A 17 18.58 -18.92 -3.90
N ARG A 18 19.07 -18.86 -2.65
CA ARG A 18 18.53 -17.91 -1.69
C ARG A 18 18.67 -16.54 -2.33
N LEU A 19 17.55 -15.91 -2.66
CA LEU A 19 17.49 -14.53 -3.09
C LEU A 19 18.29 -13.71 -2.06
N ARG A 20 19.40 -13.10 -2.47
CA ARG A 20 20.07 -12.09 -1.66
C ARG A 20 19.06 -10.97 -1.49
N GLN A 21 18.50 -10.82 -0.31
CA GLN A 21 17.61 -9.71 0.01
C GLN A 21 18.37 -8.42 -0.26
N THR A 22 17.82 -7.57 -1.11
CA THR A 22 18.38 -6.25 -1.43
C THR A 22 18.21 -5.35 -0.19
N GLY A 23 19.09 -4.35 -0.01
CA GLY A 23 19.03 -3.42 1.12
C GLY A 23 17.63 -2.85 1.43
N PRO A 24 16.84 -2.44 0.42
CA PRO A 24 15.47 -1.93 0.63
C PRO A 24 14.48 -2.95 1.21
N VAL A 25 14.60 -4.23 0.85
CA VAL A 25 13.71 -5.28 1.38
C VAL A 25 13.99 -5.51 2.86
N THR A 26 15.26 -5.57 3.25
CA THR A 26 15.65 -5.71 4.65
C THR A 26 15.10 -4.57 5.51
N GLU A 27 15.23 -3.33 5.04
CA GLU A 27 14.71 -2.14 5.74
C GLU A 27 13.19 -2.21 5.97
N LEU A 28 12.42 -2.61 4.94
CA LEU A 28 10.97 -2.76 5.08
C LEU A 28 10.60 -3.87 6.07
N ILE A 29 11.31 -5.00 6.05
CA ILE A 29 11.09 -6.09 7.01
C ILE A 29 11.41 -5.66 8.45
N ASP A 30 12.43 -4.82 8.65
CA ASP A 30 12.75 -4.28 9.96
C ASP A 30 11.64 -3.34 10.45
N ARG A 31 11.12 -2.45 9.58
CA ARG A 31 9.98 -1.57 9.88
C ARG A 31 8.71 -2.36 10.22
N TRP A 32 8.41 -3.41 9.45
CA TRP A 32 7.30 -4.33 9.74
C TRP A 32 7.46 -5.00 11.11
N SER A 33 8.65 -5.54 11.37
CA SER A 33 8.92 -6.26 12.63
C SER A 33 8.81 -5.34 13.84
N ALA A 34 9.29 -4.10 13.72
CA ALA A 34 9.15 -3.08 14.75
C ALA A 34 7.67 -2.72 15.01
N ALA A 35 6.87 -2.49 13.95
CA ALA A 35 5.45 -2.19 14.09
C ALA A 35 4.66 -3.35 14.70
N ALA A 36 4.95 -4.60 14.29
CA ALA A 36 4.33 -5.79 14.88
C ALA A 36 4.68 -5.93 16.37
N ALA A 37 5.94 -5.71 16.75
CA ALA A 37 6.35 -5.71 18.15
C ALA A 37 5.69 -4.59 18.97
N GLY A 38 5.63 -3.37 18.43
CA GLY A 38 4.95 -2.22 19.05
C GLY A 38 3.45 -2.43 19.22
N ALA A 39 2.83 -3.18 18.32
CA ALA A 39 1.44 -3.62 18.44
C ALA A 39 1.23 -4.77 19.45
N GLY A 40 2.30 -5.34 20.02
CA GLY A 40 2.25 -6.40 21.02
C GLY A 40 2.28 -7.82 20.46
N ALA A 41 2.85 -8.05 19.27
CA ALA A 41 3.11 -9.39 18.77
C ALA A 41 3.99 -10.19 19.75
N THR A 42 3.60 -11.43 20.03
CA THR A 42 4.27 -12.29 21.01
C THR A 42 4.80 -13.60 20.41
N ALA A 43 4.28 -13.99 19.25
CA ALA A 43 4.70 -15.21 18.57
C ALA A 43 5.85 -14.95 17.58
N ALA A 44 6.65 -15.99 17.34
CA ALA A 44 7.62 -15.97 16.26
C ALA A 44 6.92 -15.91 14.89
N GLY A 45 7.67 -15.52 13.85
CA GLY A 45 7.17 -15.54 12.46
C GLY A 45 6.87 -14.18 11.86
N ALA A 46 7.10 -13.08 12.59
CA ALA A 46 6.93 -11.72 12.06
C ALA A 46 7.67 -11.53 10.73
N THR A 47 8.95 -11.91 10.64
CA THR A 47 9.73 -11.84 9.40
C THR A 47 9.07 -12.58 8.23
N ALA A 48 8.55 -13.79 8.46
CA ALA A 48 7.90 -14.57 7.40
C ALA A 48 6.60 -13.90 6.93
N ALA A 49 5.80 -13.37 7.84
CA ALA A 49 4.59 -12.63 7.52
C ALA A 49 4.89 -11.35 6.71
N GLY A 50 5.94 -10.61 7.09
CA GLY A 50 6.38 -9.42 6.34
C GLY A 50 6.84 -9.76 4.93
N LEU A 51 7.53 -10.90 4.74
CA LEU A 51 7.96 -11.36 3.42
C LEU A 51 6.77 -11.78 2.54
N ASP A 52 5.77 -12.47 3.10
CA ASP A 52 4.51 -12.79 2.39
C ASP A 52 3.80 -11.52 1.93
N LEU A 53 3.74 -10.50 2.78
CA LEU A 53 3.17 -9.20 2.41
C LEU A 53 3.96 -8.54 1.26
N LEU A 54 5.29 -8.53 1.32
CA LEU A 54 6.10 -7.97 0.23
C LEU A 54 5.92 -8.74 -1.09
N GLU A 55 5.71 -10.06 -1.04
CA GLU A 55 5.40 -10.84 -2.24
C GLU A 55 4.07 -10.38 -2.86
N ARG A 56 3.03 -10.17 -2.04
CA ARG A 56 1.73 -9.64 -2.49
C ARG A 56 1.86 -8.24 -3.10
N TRP A 57 2.59 -7.34 -2.45
CA TRP A 57 2.87 -6.00 -2.96
C TRP A 57 3.74 -6.01 -4.24
N GLY A 58 4.43 -7.12 -4.50
CA GLY A 58 5.25 -7.36 -5.69
C GLY A 58 4.54 -8.07 -6.84
N GLU A 59 3.24 -8.37 -6.72
CA GLU A 59 2.50 -9.08 -7.76
C GLU A 59 2.51 -8.32 -9.10
N PRO A 60 2.70 -9.01 -10.24
CA PRO A 60 3.05 -8.38 -11.52
C PRO A 60 1.94 -7.53 -12.15
N GLN A 61 0.68 -7.70 -11.73
CA GLN A 61 -0.44 -6.89 -12.20
C GLN A 61 -0.49 -5.49 -11.54
N ARG A 62 0.28 -5.27 -10.48
CA ARG A 62 0.34 -3.98 -9.78
C ARG A 62 1.29 -3.04 -10.51
N HIS A 63 0.82 -1.85 -10.81
CA HIS A 63 1.61 -0.80 -11.44
C HIS A 63 1.72 0.45 -10.58
N TYR A 64 0.69 0.74 -9.78
CA TYR A 64 0.69 1.78 -8.77
C TYR A 64 0.73 1.21 -7.37
N HIS A 65 -0.12 0.23 -7.05
CA HIS A 65 -0.22 -0.38 -5.72
C HIS A 65 0.91 -1.39 -5.47
N THR A 66 2.15 -0.90 -5.51
CA THR A 66 3.39 -1.68 -5.44
C THR A 66 4.13 -1.45 -4.11
N VAL A 67 5.26 -2.12 -3.91
CA VAL A 67 6.17 -1.88 -2.78
C VAL A 67 6.61 -0.41 -2.67
N ASP A 68 6.67 0.34 -3.78
CA ASP A 68 7.02 1.77 -3.75
C ASP A 68 5.91 2.61 -3.11
N HIS A 69 4.63 2.29 -3.37
CA HIS A 69 3.48 2.93 -2.70
C HIS A 69 3.48 2.62 -1.21
N LEU A 70 3.66 1.35 -0.84
CA LEU A 70 3.82 0.93 0.54
C LEU A 70 4.93 1.72 1.26
N ALA A 71 6.12 1.81 0.66
CA ALA A 71 7.25 2.52 1.24
C ALA A 71 6.97 4.03 1.39
N ALA A 72 6.31 4.64 0.41
CA ALA A 72 5.92 6.05 0.43
C ALA A 72 4.93 6.35 1.57
N MET A 73 3.90 5.53 1.75
CA MET A 73 2.93 5.67 2.85
C MET A 73 3.60 5.52 4.21
N LEU A 74 4.43 4.49 4.39
CA LEU A 74 5.16 4.29 5.64
C LEU A 74 6.07 5.51 5.94
N GLY A 75 6.68 6.12 4.92
CA GLY A 75 7.46 7.36 5.09
C GLY A 75 6.63 8.53 5.62
N VAL A 76 5.41 8.72 5.11
CA VAL A 76 4.48 9.73 5.65
C VAL A 76 4.10 9.42 7.10
N VAL A 77 3.78 8.16 7.41
CA VAL A 77 3.43 7.75 8.78
C VAL A 77 4.59 7.98 9.75
N ASP A 78 5.83 7.70 9.34
CA ASP A 78 7.00 7.93 10.17
C ASP A 78 7.27 9.42 10.42
N GLU A 79 7.12 10.27 9.41
CA GLU A 79 7.25 11.73 9.55
C GLU A 79 6.16 12.35 10.44
N GLN A 80 5.00 11.73 10.52
CA GLN A 80 3.80 12.27 11.18
C GLN A 80 3.36 11.43 12.39
N ALA A 81 4.21 10.55 12.92
CA ALA A 81 3.86 9.61 13.99
C ALA A 81 3.31 10.30 15.25
N ASP A 82 3.79 11.51 15.56
CA ASP A 82 3.32 12.33 16.70
C ASP A 82 1.86 12.81 16.53
N HIS A 83 1.30 12.70 15.33
CA HIS A 83 -0.08 13.03 15.03
C HIS A 83 -1.04 11.83 15.17
N ALA A 84 -0.54 10.61 15.39
CA ALA A 84 -1.34 9.41 15.66
C ALA A 84 -1.36 9.07 17.16
N ASP A 85 -2.42 8.39 17.59
CA ASP A 85 -2.51 7.87 18.96
C ASP A 85 -1.79 6.51 19.07
N ARG A 86 -1.85 5.70 18.01
CA ARG A 86 -1.24 4.37 17.94
C ARG A 86 -0.51 4.18 16.61
N PRO A 87 0.64 4.86 16.40
CA PRO A 87 1.33 4.88 15.10
C PRO A 87 1.75 3.50 14.60
N ASP A 88 2.04 2.54 15.49
CA ASP A 88 2.36 1.17 15.07
C ASP A 88 1.15 0.44 14.47
N LEU A 89 -0.07 0.71 14.95
CA LEU A 89 -1.29 0.16 14.34
C LEU A 89 -1.56 0.80 12.98
N VAL A 90 -1.27 2.10 12.83
CA VAL A 90 -1.33 2.79 11.53
C VAL A 90 -0.34 2.16 10.55
N ARG A 91 0.91 1.92 10.96
CA ARG A 91 1.90 1.21 10.12
C ARG A 91 1.41 -0.16 9.70
N LEU A 92 0.87 -0.96 10.62
CA LEU A 92 0.30 -2.27 10.27
C LEU A 92 -0.85 -2.12 9.27
N ALA A 93 -1.75 -1.15 9.46
CA ALA A 93 -2.83 -0.89 8.50
C ALA A 93 -2.30 -0.51 7.11
N VAL A 94 -1.24 0.31 7.04
CA VAL A 94 -0.54 0.63 5.77
C VAL A 94 -0.04 -0.64 5.07
N TRP A 95 0.58 -1.57 5.81
CA TRP A 95 1.03 -2.85 5.26
C TRP A 95 -0.10 -3.71 4.68
N PHE A 96 -1.30 -3.62 5.26
CA PHE A 96 -2.42 -4.47 4.89
C PHE A 96 -3.40 -3.85 3.90
N HIS A 97 -3.57 -2.53 3.81
CA HIS A 97 -4.76 -1.93 3.16
C HIS A 97 -5.04 -2.45 1.74
N ASP A 98 -4.00 -2.57 0.90
CA ASP A 98 -4.06 -3.19 -0.44
C ASP A 98 -3.23 -4.48 -0.57
N ALA A 99 -2.98 -5.17 0.55
CA ALA A 99 -2.27 -6.45 0.53
C ALA A 99 -3.05 -7.52 -0.26
N VAL A 100 -4.36 -7.43 -0.32
CA VAL A 100 -5.19 -8.10 -1.33
C VAL A 100 -5.66 -7.07 -2.34
N TYR A 101 -5.35 -7.27 -3.63
CA TYR A 101 -5.72 -6.32 -4.67
C TYR A 101 -6.05 -7.03 -5.98
N ASP A 102 -7.32 -6.99 -6.35
CA ASP A 102 -7.78 -7.28 -7.71
C ASP A 102 -8.54 -6.06 -8.25
N PRO A 103 -8.06 -5.41 -9.34
CA PRO A 103 -8.74 -4.26 -9.92
C PRO A 103 -10.09 -4.62 -10.59
N ARG A 104 -10.46 -5.91 -10.63
CA ARG A 104 -11.78 -6.39 -11.07
C ARG A 104 -12.76 -6.57 -9.92
N ALA A 105 -12.29 -6.51 -8.67
CA ALA A 105 -13.14 -6.68 -7.51
C ALA A 105 -14.10 -5.49 -7.38
N PRO A 106 -15.40 -5.72 -7.14
CA PRO A 106 -16.38 -4.64 -7.03
C PRO A 106 -16.36 -4.01 -5.63
N GLY A 107 -16.67 -2.72 -5.57
CA GLY A 107 -16.83 -1.99 -4.31
C GLY A 107 -15.60 -2.11 -3.42
N ASP A 108 -15.84 -2.35 -2.15
CA ASP A 108 -14.86 -2.47 -1.06
C ASP A 108 -14.41 -3.93 -0.80
N ALA A 109 -14.42 -4.77 -1.83
CA ALA A 109 -14.05 -6.18 -1.69
C ALA A 109 -12.57 -6.40 -1.38
N ASN A 110 -11.67 -5.57 -1.93
CA ASN A 110 -10.24 -5.64 -1.66
C ASN A 110 -9.96 -5.30 -0.19
N GLU A 111 -10.51 -4.22 0.32
CA GLU A 111 -10.34 -3.72 1.69
C GLU A 111 -10.86 -4.74 2.71
N ARG A 112 -12.03 -5.35 2.46
CA ARG A 112 -12.52 -6.45 3.31
C ARG A 112 -11.61 -7.66 3.32
N ALA A 113 -11.09 -8.06 2.15
CA ALA A 113 -10.18 -9.20 2.05
C ALA A 113 -8.83 -8.90 2.74
N SER A 114 -8.31 -7.69 2.57
CA SER A 114 -7.13 -7.15 3.24
C SER A 114 -7.31 -7.09 4.76
N ALA A 115 -8.47 -6.64 5.26
CA ALA A 115 -8.78 -6.63 6.69
C ALA A 115 -8.89 -8.05 7.28
N ALA A 116 -9.47 -8.98 6.51
CA ALA A 116 -9.52 -10.40 6.90
C ALA A 116 -8.12 -11.02 6.94
N LEU A 117 -7.27 -10.72 5.95
CA LEU A 117 -5.86 -11.11 5.93
C LEU A 117 -5.12 -10.55 7.15
N ALA A 118 -5.30 -9.25 7.46
CA ALA A 118 -4.72 -8.61 8.64
C ALA A 118 -5.14 -9.34 9.93
N THR A 119 -6.43 -9.64 10.06
CA THR A 119 -6.98 -10.34 11.22
C THR A 119 -6.33 -11.72 11.40
N GLY A 120 -6.26 -12.52 10.34
CA GLY A 120 -5.65 -13.85 10.38
C GLY A 120 -4.16 -13.80 10.72
N THR A 121 -3.41 -12.95 10.01
CA THR A 121 -1.96 -12.81 10.19
C THR A 121 -1.59 -12.32 11.58
N LEU A 122 -2.23 -11.24 12.05
CA LEU A 122 -1.91 -10.67 13.37
C LEU A 122 -2.36 -11.59 14.52
N THR A 123 -3.44 -12.35 14.35
CA THR A 123 -3.83 -13.39 15.31
C THR A 123 -2.76 -14.46 15.42
N ALA A 124 -2.22 -14.94 14.29
CA ALA A 124 -1.14 -15.92 14.27
C ALA A 124 0.16 -15.40 14.91
N LEU A 125 0.40 -14.09 14.83
CA LEU A 125 1.51 -13.41 15.50
C LEU A 125 1.27 -13.13 17.01
N GLY A 126 0.09 -13.47 17.52
CA GLY A 126 -0.26 -13.28 18.93
C GLY A 126 -0.43 -11.82 19.33
N VAL A 127 -0.82 -10.95 18.40
CA VAL A 127 -1.17 -9.55 18.67
C VAL A 127 -2.48 -9.48 19.47
N PRO A 128 -2.64 -8.57 20.45
CA PRO A 128 -3.88 -8.44 21.22
C PRO A 128 -5.10 -8.15 20.34
N SER A 129 -6.23 -8.78 20.64
CA SER A 129 -7.46 -8.68 19.83
C SER A 129 -7.95 -7.25 19.62
N ALA A 130 -7.79 -6.36 20.60
CA ALA A 130 -8.15 -4.95 20.48
C ALA A 130 -7.28 -4.20 19.44
N ALA A 131 -5.99 -4.52 19.36
CA ALA A 131 -5.08 -3.97 18.35
C ALA A 131 -5.42 -4.53 16.95
N ILE A 132 -5.75 -5.82 16.86
CA ILE A 132 -6.19 -6.45 15.60
C ILE A 132 -7.46 -5.80 15.08
N ALA A 133 -8.46 -5.62 15.95
CA ALA A 133 -9.72 -4.99 15.59
C ALA A 133 -9.51 -3.55 15.07
N GLU A 134 -8.59 -2.81 15.69
CA GLU A 134 -8.24 -1.48 15.21
C GLU A 134 -7.56 -1.50 13.83
N VAL A 135 -6.57 -2.37 13.62
CA VAL A 135 -5.91 -2.48 12.30
C VAL A 135 -6.93 -2.85 11.22
N ALA A 136 -7.84 -3.78 11.50
CA ALA A 136 -8.90 -4.14 10.57
C ALA A 136 -9.85 -2.97 10.28
N ARG A 137 -10.23 -2.19 11.30
CA ARG A 137 -11.04 -0.97 11.14
C ARG A 137 -10.34 0.06 10.26
N LEU A 138 -9.06 0.31 10.52
CA LEU A 138 -8.23 1.24 9.75
C LEU A 138 -8.11 0.80 8.28
N VAL A 139 -7.88 -0.49 8.02
CA VAL A 139 -7.86 -1.03 6.64
C VAL A 139 -9.21 -0.82 5.95
N LEU A 140 -10.33 -1.07 6.62
CA LEU A 140 -11.65 -0.84 6.02
C LEU A 140 -11.94 0.65 5.73
N LEU A 141 -11.32 1.56 6.49
CA LEU A 141 -11.48 3.01 6.31
C LEU A 141 -11.01 3.50 4.94
N THR A 142 -10.05 2.79 4.31
CA THR A 142 -9.49 3.19 3.00
C THR A 142 -10.46 3.01 1.85
N ALA A 143 -11.58 2.30 2.02
CA ALA A 143 -12.61 2.20 0.98
C ALA A 143 -13.32 3.54 0.70
N GLY A 144 -13.36 4.42 1.70
CA GLY A 144 -14.00 5.73 1.60
C GLY A 144 -13.08 6.92 1.85
N HIS A 145 -11.93 6.70 2.51
CA HIS A 145 -11.04 7.75 2.99
C HIS A 145 -11.74 8.77 3.91
N GLU A 146 -12.76 8.31 4.63
CA GLU A 146 -13.66 9.13 5.45
C GLU A 146 -13.39 8.87 6.94
N ALA A 147 -12.29 9.42 7.46
CA ALA A 147 -12.00 9.44 8.89
C ALA A 147 -12.85 10.51 9.62
N ASP A 148 -13.36 10.17 10.81
CA ASP A 148 -14.02 11.14 11.69
C ASP A 148 -13.02 12.22 12.15
N PRO A 149 -13.48 13.46 12.48
CA PRO A 149 -12.59 14.55 12.88
C PRO A 149 -11.67 14.25 14.07
N ASP A 150 -12.12 13.36 14.98
CA ASP A 150 -11.37 12.96 16.16
C ASP A 150 -10.59 11.64 15.96
N ASP A 151 -10.69 10.99 14.79
CA ASP A 151 -9.97 9.76 14.44
C ASP A 151 -8.57 10.08 13.90
N ARG A 152 -7.62 10.30 14.81
CA ARG A 152 -6.22 10.65 14.48
C ARG A 152 -5.48 9.55 13.72
N ASP A 153 -5.68 8.30 14.12
CA ASP A 153 -5.07 7.13 13.48
C ASP A 153 -5.60 6.96 12.04
N GLY A 154 -6.92 7.07 11.86
CA GLY A 154 -7.58 7.04 10.55
C GLY A 154 -7.21 8.22 9.67
N ALA A 155 -7.16 9.43 10.23
CA ALA A 155 -6.73 10.63 9.53
C ALA A 155 -5.31 10.48 8.96
N LEU A 156 -4.37 9.97 9.75
CA LEU A 156 -3.00 9.76 9.29
C LEU A 156 -2.94 8.70 8.17
N LEU A 157 -3.68 7.59 8.31
CA LEU A 157 -3.73 6.55 7.27
C LEU A 157 -4.27 7.10 5.95
N CYS A 158 -5.41 7.77 5.97
CA CYS A 158 -6.03 8.33 4.77
C CYS A 158 -5.15 9.39 4.11
N ASP A 159 -4.53 10.27 4.91
CA ASP A 159 -3.63 11.30 4.39
C ASP A 159 -2.37 10.69 3.77
N ALA A 160 -1.84 9.62 4.35
CA ALA A 160 -0.70 8.89 3.81
C ALA A 160 -1.03 8.23 2.46
N ASP A 161 -2.20 7.61 2.34
CA ASP A 161 -2.65 6.97 1.10
C ASP A 161 -2.89 7.99 -0.03
N LEU A 162 -3.49 9.13 0.33
CA LEU A 162 -3.79 10.22 -0.61
C LEU A 162 -2.59 11.16 -0.86
N ALA A 163 -1.41 10.90 -0.28
CA ALA A 163 -0.23 11.75 -0.40
C ALA A 163 0.27 11.85 -1.86
N VAL A 164 -0.02 10.86 -2.71
CA VAL A 164 0.34 10.89 -4.14
C VAL A 164 -0.33 12.05 -4.87
N LEU A 165 -1.53 12.46 -4.43
CA LEU A 165 -2.33 13.46 -5.15
C LEU A 165 -1.65 14.82 -5.14
N ALA A 166 -0.90 15.15 -4.09
CA ALA A 166 -0.17 16.40 -3.94
C ALA A 166 1.26 16.38 -4.49
N ARG A 167 1.67 15.31 -5.17
CA ARG A 167 3.02 15.22 -5.76
C ARG A 167 3.18 16.20 -6.92
N PRO A 168 4.42 16.56 -7.30
CA PRO A 168 4.67 17.35 -8.50
C PRO A 168 3.93 16.77 -9.72
N ALA A 169 3.44 17.63 -10.62
CA ALA A 169 2.53 17.22 -11.70
C ALA A 169 3.06 16.03 -12.53
N ALA A 170 4.36 15.98 -12.81
CA ALA A 170 4.98 14.87 -13.55
C ALA A 170 4.94 13.54 -12.78
N ASP A 171 4.97 13.57 -11.45
CA ASP A 171 4.88 12.38 -10.59
C ASP A 171 3.43 11.91 -10.49
N TYR A 172 2.50 12.87 -10.37
CA TYR A 172 1.06 12.60 -10.45
C TYR A 172 0.68 11.95 -11.80
N ASP A 173 1.23 12.42 -12.91
CA ASP A 173 0.96 11.84 -14.24
C ASP A 173 1.46 10.39 -14.36
N ARG A 174 2.58 10.07 -13.72
CA ARG A 174 3.06 8.68 -13.63
C ARG A 174 2.11 7.83 -12.80
N TYR A 175 1.62 8.36 -11.67
CA TYR A 175 0.57 7.73 -10.88
C TYR A 175 -0.70 7.44 -11.71
N ALA A 176 -1.27 8.46 -12.36
CA ALA A 176 -2.49 8.29 -13.16
C ALA A 176 -2.30 7.28 -14.31
N THR A 177 -1.13 7.31 -14.96
CA THR A 177 -0.76 6.34 -16.00
C THR A 177 -0.65 4.91 -15.43
N ALA A 178 -0.05 4.76 -14.25
CA ALA A 178 0.08 3.47 -13.58
C ALA A 178 -1.29 2.90 -13.19
N VAL A 179 -2.19 3.73 -12.62
CA VAL A 179 -3.59 3.35 -12.37
C VAL A 179 -4.28 2.92 -13.68
N ARG A 180 -4.14 3.68 -14.78
CA ARG A 180 -4.72 3.28 -16.08
C ARG A 180 -4.24 1.90 -16.51
N ARG A 181 -2.99 1.52 -16.24
CA ARG A 181 -2.45 0.19 -16.60
C ARG A 181 -3.07 -0.93 -15.77
N GLU A 182 -3.33 -0.74 -14.48
CA GLU A 182 -4.00 -1.75 -13.64
C GLU A 182 -5.41 -2.04 -14.14
N TYR A 183 -6.09 -1.02 -14.67
CA TYR A 183 -7.40 -1.13 -15.29
C TYR A 183 -7.34 -1.33 -16.82
N ALA A 184 -6.24 -1.80 -17.40
CA ALA A 184 -6.10 -2.03 -18.85
C ALA A 184 -7.16 -2.98 -19.44
N HIS A 185 -7.76 -3.83 -18.59
CA HIS A 185 -8.85 -4.72 -18.95
C HIS A 185 -10.21 -4.02 -19.10
N VAL A 186 -10.35 -2.78 -18.60
CA VAL A 186 -11.56 -1.96 -18.73
C VAL A 186 -11.49 -1.16 -20.04
N PRO A 187 -12.54 -1.17 -20.87
CA PRO A 187 -12.64 -0.34 -22.06
C PRO A 187 -12.44 1.15 -21.74
N ASP A 188 -11.79 1.87 -22.65
CA ASP A 188 -11.38 3.26 -22.44
C ASP A 188 -12.52 4.20 -22.00
N GLU A 189 -13.69 4.10 -22.63
CA GLU A 189 -14.86 4.92 -22.30
C GLU A 189 -15.35 4.67 -20.87
N LEU A 190 -15.43 3.40 -20.48
CA LEU A 190 -15.86 3.00 -19.14
C LEU A 190 -14.82 3.38 -18.07
N PHE A 191 -13.53 3.21 -18.38
CA PHE A 191 -12.45 3.63 -17.49
C PHE A 191 -12.51 5.15 -17.27
N ARG A 192 -12.65 5.94 -18.35
CA ARG A 192 -12.75 7.40 -18.24
C ARG A 192 -13.92 7.82 -17.36
N ALA A 193 -15.11 7.27 -17.60
CA ALA A 193 -16.30 7.58 -16.81
C ALA A 193 -16.11 7.21 -15.33
N GLY A 194 -15.61 6.01 -15.05
CA GLY A 194 -15.35 5.54 -13.68
C GLY A 194 -14.28 6.36 -12.96
N ARG A 195 -13.15 6.62 -13.62
CA ARG A 195 -12.07 7.44 -13.07
C ARG A 195 -12.55 8.87 -12.79
N ALA A 196 -13.26 9.50 -13.73
CA ALA A 196 -13.83 10.82 -13.53
C ALA A 196 -14.80 10.86 -12.33
N ALA A 197 -15.60 9.81 -12.12
CA ALA A 197 -16.47 9.72 -10.95
C ALA A 197 -15.68 9.67 -9.63
N VAL A 198 -14.59 8.90 -9.57
CA VAL A 198 -13.68 8.86 -8.41
C VAL A 198 -13.08 10.26 -8.14
N LEU A 199 -12.58 10.93 -9.18
CA LEU A 199 -11.97 12.25 -9.03
C LEU A 199 -12.98 13.30 -8.55
N ARG A 200 -14.22 13.27 -9.05
CA ARG A 200 -15.29 14.16 -8.57
C ARG A 200 -15.59 13.89 -7.10
N ARG A 201 -15.76 12.63 -6.69
CA ARG A 201 -15.98 12.27 -5.28
C ARG A 201 -14.88 12.83 -4.37
N LEU A 202 -13.61 12.69 -4.77
CA LEU A 202 -12.48 13.24 -4.02
C LEU A 202 -12.53 14.77 -3.96
N LEU A 203 -12.82 15.45 -5.07
CA LEU A 203 -12.94 16.91 -5.12
C LEU A 203 -14.12 17.46 -4.31
N ASP A 204 -15.19 16.67 -4.17
CA ASP A 204 -16.39 17.03 -3.38
C ASP A 204 -16.17 16.88 -1.87
N LEU A 205 -15.08 16.25 -1.43
CA LEU A 205 -14.73 16.20 -0.01
C LEU A 205 -14.44 17.61 0.52
N PRO A 206 -14.90 17.96 1.75
CA PRO A 206 -14.59 19.25 2.38
C PRO A 206 -13.09 19.53 2.51
N GLY A 207 -12.29 18.47 2.66
CA GLY A 207 -10.84 18.48 2.59
C GLY A 207 -10.33 17.12 2.11
N LEU A 208 -9.27 17.11 1.31
CA LEU A 208 -8.58 15.88 0.89
C LEU A 208 -7.70 15.35 2.02
N TYR A 209 -7.16 16.25 2.85
CA TYR A 209 -6.28 15.90 3.96
C TYR A 209 -6.87 16.33 5.31
N ARG A 210 -6.79 15.45 6.31
CA ARG A 210 -7.41 15.63 7.63
C ARG A 210 -6.43 16.22 8.63
N LEU A 211 -5.15 15.85 8.56
CA LEU A 211 -4.12 16.43 9.41
C LEU A 211 -3.86 17.88 8.99
N PRO A 212 -4.03 18.88 9.88
CA PRO A 212 -3.90 20.28 9.51
C PRO A 212 -2.54 20.65 8.90
N VAL A 213 -1.46 19.97 9.33
CA VAL A 213 -0.11 20.16 8.80
C VAL A 213 0.01 19.70 7.35
N LEU A 214 -0.63 18.58 7.01
CA LEU A 214 -0.62 18.01 5.65
C LEU A 214 -1.58 18.78 4.74
N ALA A 215 -2.78 19.11 5.22
CA ALA A 215 -3.74 19.93 4.48
C ALA A 215 -3.13 21.27 4.02
N ARG A 216 -2.45 22.00 4.91
CA ARG A 216 -1.76 23.25 4.55
C ARG A 216 -0.70 23.06 3.46
N ARG A 217 -0.05 21.89 3.41
CA ARG A 217 1.05 21.59 2.49
C ARG A 217 0.55 21.05 1.14
N TRP A 218 -0.53 20.27 1.15
CA TRP A 218 -0.87 19.36 0.06
C TRP A 218 -2.19 19.68 -0.65
N GLU A 219 -3.17 20.25 0.04
CA GLU A 219 -4.55 20.42 -0.46
C GLU A 219 -4.61 21.13 -1.82
N SER A 220 -3.94 22.28 -1.93
CA SER A 220 -3.94 23.09 -3.16
C SER A 220 -3.31 22.33 -4.34
N ALA A 221 -2.14 21.72 -4.12
CA ALA A 221 -1.45 20.96 -5.17
C ALA A 221 -2.29 19.74 -5.62
N ALA A 222 -2.90 19.03 -4.67
CA ALA A 222 -3.76 17.90 -4.96
C ALA A 222 -4.97 18.30 -5.80
N ARG A 223 -5.71 19.34 -5.41
CA ARG A 223 -6.88 19.80 -6.16
C ARG A 223 -6.53 20.26 -7.58
N VAL A 224 -5.37 20.90 -7.78
CA VAL A 224 -4.88 21.24 -9.13
C VAL A 224 -4.63 20.00 -9.97
N ASN A 225 -3.96 18.99 -9.42
CA ASN A 225 -3.70 17.74 -10.12
C ASN A 225 -4.98 16.97 -10.46
N LEU A 226 -5.88 16.80 -9.49
CA LEU A 226 -7.18 16.15 -9.66
C LEU A 226 -8.01 16.86 -10.74
N GLY A 227 -8.09 18.19 -10.68
CA GLY A 227 -8.84 18.99 -11.65
C GLY A 227 -8.27 18.90 -13.07
N ARG A 228 -6.94 18.86 -13.21
CA ARG A 228 -6.29 18.68 -14.52
C ARG A 228 -6.57 17.31 -15.12
N GLU A 229 -6.50 16.25 -14.32
CA GLU A 229 -6.82 14.90 -14.79
C GLU A 229 -8.30 14.81 -15.17
N LEU A 230 -9.20 15.32 -14.33
CA LEU A 230 -10.64 15.32 -14.60
C LEU A 230 -10.97 16.04 -15.91
N ALA A 231 -10.43 17.25 -16.13
CA ALA A 231 -10.64 17.99 -17.37
C ALA A 231 -10.12 17.24 -18.61
N ALA A 232 -8.98 16.55 -18.49
CA ALA A 232 -8.43 15.76 -19.59
C ALA A 232 -9.27 14.52 -19.91
N LEU A 233 -9.87 13.87 -18.90
CA LEU A 233 -10.78 12.74 -19.09
C LEU A 233 -12.09 13.16 -19.76
N GLU A 234 -12.62 14.33 -19.41
CA GLU A 234 -13.87 14.87 -19.97
C GLU A 234 -13.71 15.46 -21.38
N ALA A 235 -12.56 16.09 -21.69
CA ALA A 235 -12.30 16.63 -23.02
C ALA A 235 -12.07 15.56 -24.11
N ALA A 236 -11.79 14.33 -23.70
CA ALA A 236 -11.56 13.19 -24.58
C ALA A 236 -12.81 12.32 -24.79
N ALA A 237 -13.97 12.75 -24.31
CA ALA A 237 -15.27 12.07 -24.43
C ALA A 237 -16.09 12.56 -25.64
#